data_AF-A0A7R9QPV8-F1
#
_entry.id   AF-A0A7R9QPV8-F1
#
_cell.length_a   1.000
_cell.length_b   1.000
_cell.length_c   1.000
_cell.angle_alpha   90.00
_cell.angle_beta   90.00
_cell.angle_gamma   90.00
#
_symmetry.space_group_name_H-M   'P 1'
#
loop_
_entity.id
_entity.type
_entity.pdbx_description
1 polymer ?
#
loop_
_entity_poly.entity_id
_entity_poly.type
_entity_poly.pdbx_seq_one_letter_code
_entity_poly.pdbx_strand_id
1 'polypeptide(L)'
;MAQNEDSMNNKINFAEGNVRRATVTDVYIMQKQNSVHFGGSESTDSGQGVCGAILTLLSLAVAACTFPFSLFFCIKVVQEYERAVIFRLGRLLHGGAKGPGIFFILPCIEHYTKVDLRTLTFDVPPQEVLTKDSVTVSVDAVVYYRVHNATVSVANVENAHHSTRLLAQTTLRNMLGTHNLHEILSDRESISNSMQTVLDECTGAWGIKVERVEM
;
A
#
# COMPACT_ATOMS: atom_id res chain seq x y z
N MET A 1 40.52 -43.23 -10.65
CA MET A 1 39.50 -42.66 -9.75
C MET A 1 39.36 -41.15 -9.88
N ALA A 2 40.41 -40.38 -10.24
CA ALA A 2 40.36 -38.91 -10.34
C ALA A 2 39.53 -38.32 -11.52
N GLN A 3 39.33 -39.03 -12.63
CA GLN A 3 38.62 -38.49 -13.80
C GLN A 3 37.09 -38.38 -13.65
N ASN A 4 36.50 -39.00 -12.61
CA ASN A 4 35.04 -38.99 -12.42
C ASN A 4 34.58 -37.89 -11.44
N GLU A 5 35.48 -37.37 -10.60
CA GLU A 5 35.21 -36.21 -9.73
C GLU A 5 35.19 -34.90 -10.53
N ASP A 6 36.06 -34.75 -11.53
CA ASP A 6 36.13 -33.53 -12.35
C ASP A 6 34.90 -33.34 -13.25
N SER A 7 34.32 -34.43 -13.78
CA SER A 7 33.09 -34.39 -14.59
C SER A 7 31.86 -34.04 -13.74
N MET A 8 31.84 -34.48 -12.48
CA MET A 8 30.76 -34.21 -11.55
C MET A 8 30.87 -32.77 -10.99
N ASN A 9 32.08 -32.29 -10.67
CA ASN A 9 32.31 -30.90 -10.30
C ASN A 9 32.00 -29.93 -11.45
N ASN A 10 32.27 -30.29 -12.70
CA ASN A 10 31.92 -29.44 -13.84
C ASN A 10 30.39 -29.36 -14.03
N LYS A 11 29.64 -30.43 -13.74
CA LYS A 11 28.17 -30.42 -13.76
C LYS A 11 27.55 -29.66 -12.59
N ILE A 12 28.16 -29.70 -11.40
CA ILE A 12 27.71 -28.93 -10.24
C ILE A 12 27.95 -27.43 -10.46
N ASN A 13 29.11 -27.03 -11.01
CA ASN A 13 29.38 -25.64 -11.38
C ASN A 13 28.45 -25.12 -12.50
N PHE A 14 28.02 -25.99 -13.43
CA PHE A 14 27.04 -25.62 -14.47
C PHE A 14 25.61 -25.46 -13.93
N ALA A 15 25.25 -26.18 -12.86
CA ALA A 15 23.96 -26.05 -12.18
C ALA A 15 23.92 -24.83 -11.23
N GLU A 16 25.05 -24.45 -10.64
CA GLU A 16 25.16 -23.25 -9.79
C GLU A 16 25.29 -21.93 -10.58
N GLY A 17 25.72 -21.99 -11.85
CA GLY A 17 25.86 -20.82 -12.72
C GLY A 17 24.55 -20.19 -13.21
N ASN A 18 23.39 -20.86 -13.02
CA ASN A 18 22.11 -20.42 -13.60
C ASN A 18 21.03 -20.06 -12.57
N VAL A 19 21.37 -19.98 -11.27
CA VAL A 19 20.40 -19.77 -10.17
C VAL A 19 20.62 -18.48 -9.38
N ARG A 20 21.59 -17.63 -9.74
CA ARG A 20 21.78 -16.34 -9.06
C ARG A 20 21.82 -15.16 -10.03
N ARG A 21 20.65 -14.55 -10.25
CA ARG A 21 20.34 -13.11 -10.01
C ARG A 21 19.03 -12.74 -10.72
N ALA A 22 17.90 -13.04 -10.08
CA ALA A 22 16.83 -12.05 -10.03
C ALA A 22 17.19 -11.17 -8.84
N THR A 23 17.88 -10.06 -9.09
CA THR A 23 18.20 -9.11 -8.02
C THR A 23 16.91 -8.44 -7.55
N VAL A 24 16.87 -7.94 -6.32
CA VAL A 24 15.76 -7.13 -5.78
C VAL A 24 15.39 -5.97 -6.73
N THR A 25 16.37 -5.50 -7.50
CA THR A 25 16.20 -4.53 -8.59
C THR A 25 15.31 -5.04 -9.75
N ASP A 26 15.36 -6.32 -10.11
CA ASP A 26 14.55 -6.92 -11.18
C ASP A 26 13.07 -7.04 -10.80
N VAL A 27 12.77 -7.30 -9.52
CA VAL A 27 11.39 -7.26 -8.99
C VAL A 27 10.86 -5.83 -8.98
N TYR A 28 11.71 -4.85 -8.63
CA TYR A 28 11.35 -3.42 -8.65
C TYR A 28 11.15 -2.88 -10.08
N ILE A 29 11.91 -3.38 -11.06
CA ILE A 29 11.76 -3.02 -12.47
C ILE A 29 10.51 -3.66 -13.10
N MET A 30 10.18 -4.91 -12.73
CA MET A 30 8.92 -5.55 -13.15
C MET A 30 7.67 -4.84 -12.61
N GLN A 31 7.73 -4.26 -11.40
CA GLN A 31 6.60 -3.52 -10.83
C GLN A 31 6.44 -2.11 -11.45
N LYS A 32 7.53 -1.49 -11.92
CA LYS A 32 7.54 -0.14 -12.50
C LYS A 32 6.98 -0.08 -13.93
N GLN A 33 6.91 -1.21 -14.64
CA GLN A 33 6.48 -1.24 -16.05
C GLN A 33 4.96 -1.15 -16.25
N ASN A 34 4.15 -1.24 -15.18
CA ASN A 34 2.69 -1.13 -15.26
C ASN A 34 2.13 0.25 -14.85
N SER A 35 3.00 1.23 -14.60
CA SER A 35 2.59 2.60 -14.31
C SER A 35 3.18 3.55 -15.35
N VAL A 36 2.30 4.21 -16.12
CA VAL A 36 2.54 5.33 -17.05
C VAL A 36 2.34 4.96 -18.53
N HIS A 37 1.09 4.71 -18.89
CA HIS A 37 0.29 5.54 -19.80
C HIS A 37 -1.13 5.43 -19.22
N PHE A 38 -1.89 6.50 -19.04
CA PHE A 38 -2.87 6.91 -20.04
C PHE A 38 -3.31 8.34 -19.73
N GLY A 39 -3.01 9.22 -20.69
CA GLY A 39 -3.64 10.52 -20.80
C GLY A 39 -5.14 10.38 -21.09
N GLY A 40 -5.86 11.46 -20.85
CA GLY A 40 -7.30 11.52 -21.00
C GLY A 40 -7.78 11.08 -22.38
N SER A 41 -8.75 10.18 -22.36
CA SER A 41 -9.76 10.06 -23.40
C SER A 41 -10.99 9.42 -22.74
N GLU A 42 -12.11 10.14 -22.76
CA GLU A 42 -13.42 9.54 -22.68
C GLU A 42 -13.51 8.43 -23.73
N SER A 43 -13.41 7.18 -23.29
CA SER A 43 -13.76 6.03 -24.11
C SER A 43 -14.86 5.25 -23.41
N THR A 44 -16.04 5.41 -23.99
CA THR A 44 -17.26 4.64 -23.74
C THR A 44 -16.96 3.15 -23.85
N ASP A 45 -17.14 2.48 -22.71
CA ASP A 45 -17.75 1.16 -22.50
C ASP A 45 -17.38 -0.02 -23.41
N SER A 46 -16.91 -1.10 -22.78
CA SER A 46 -17.04 -2.48 -23.30
C SER A 46 -17.05 -3.48 -22.13
N GLY A 47 -17.73 -3.13 -21.03
CA GLY A 47 -17.78 -3.98 -19.84
C GLY A 47 -18.94 -3.74 -18.88
N GLN A 48 -19.81 -2.74 -19.11
CA GLN A 48 -21.10 -2.69 -18.41
C GLN A 48 -22.06 -3.67 -19.08
N GLY A 49 -22.45 -4.73 -18.36
CA GLY A 49 -23.60 -5.54 -18.78
C GLY A 49 -24.83 -4.65 -18.99
N VAL A 50 -25.81 -5.13 -19.76
CA VAL A 50 -27.03 -4.37 -20.12
C VAL A 50 -27.70 -3.72 -18.90
N CYS A 51 -27.67 -4.38 -17.74
CA CYS A 51 -28.15 -3.83 -16.47
C CYS A 51 -27.39 -2.56 -16.03
N GLY A 52 -26.06 -2.56 -16.14
CA GLY A 52 -25.23 -1.39 -15.81
C GLY A 52 -25.52 -0.19 -16.71
N ALA A 53 -25.77 -0.43 -18.01
CA ALA A 53 -26.14 0.62 -18.96
C ALA A 53 -27.54 1.20 -18.68
N ILE A 54 -28.51 0.36 -18.27
CA ILE A 54 -29.85 0.84 -17.88
C ILE A 54 -29.77 1.71 -16.61
N LEU A 55 -28.98 1.28 -15.61
CA LEU A 55 -28.80 2.05 -14.38
C LEU A 55 -28.11 3.40 -14.65
N THR A 56 -27.08 3.45 -15.49
CA THR A 56 -26.42 4.71 -15.85
C THR A 56 -27.37 5.66 -16.56
N LEU A 57 -28.14 5.18 -17.53
CA LEU A 57 -29.16 5.96 -18.23
C LEU A 57 -30.25 6.48 -17.30
N LEU A 58 -30.73 5.66 -16.35
CA LEU A 58 -31.73 6.07 -15.36
C LEU A 58 -31.17 7.14 -14.41
N SER A 59 -29.94 6.98 -13.92
CA SER A 59 -29.32 8.03 -13.08
C SER A 59 -29.12 9.34 -13.85
N LEU A 60 -28.76 9.25 -15.13
CA LEU A 60 -28.59 10.40 -16.00
C LEU A 60 -29.92 11.11 -16.26
N ALA A 61 -31.01 10.36 -16.46
CA ALA A 61 -32.35 10.91 -16.63
C ALA A 61 -32.83 11.64 -15.37
N VAL A 62 -32.58 11.08 -14.17
CA VAL A 62 -32.90 11.74 -12.90
C VAL A 62 -32.05 13.00 -12.69
N ALA A 63 -30.76 12.95 -13.01
CA ALA A 63 -29.87 14.11 -12.97
C ALA A 63 -30.33 15.22 -13.94
N ALA A 64 -30.76 14.85 -15.16
CA ALA A 64 -31.28 15.78 -16.16
C ALA A 64 -32.63 16.41 -15.74
N CYS A 65 -33.53 15.64 -15.14
CA CYS A 65 -34.78 16.19 -14.59
C CYS A 65 -34.55 17.17 -13.43
N THR A 66 -33.44 17.04 -12.70
CA THR A 66 -33.08 17.89 -11.56
C THR A 66 -31.97 18.89 -11.88
N PHE A 67 -31.81 19.23 -13.18
CA PHE A 67 -30.68 19.91 -13.79
C PHE A 67 -30.00 21.03 -12.98
N PRO A 68 -30.70 22.03 -12.40
CA PRO A 68 -30.00 23.08 -11.66
C PRO A 68 -29.43 22.61 -10.31
N PHE A 69 -30.08 21.64 -9.64
CA PHE A 69 -29.63 21.12 -8.34
C PHE A 69 -28.58 20.01 -8.49
N SER A 70 -28.72 19.15 -9.50
CA SER A 70 -27.80 18.05 -9.76
C SER A 70 -26.37 18.54 -10.03
N LEU A 71 -26.20 19.61 -10.79
CA LEU A 71 -24.88 20.09 -11.21
C LEU A 71 -23.98 20.48 -10.02
N PHE A 72 -24.54 21.12 -9.00
CA PHE A 72 -23.82 21.46 -7.78
C PHE A 72 -23.40 20.23 -6.97
N PHE A 73 -24.16 19.14 -7.05
CA PHE A 73 -23.86 17.90 -6.31
C PHE A 73 -22.84 17.01 -7.02
N CYS A 74 -22.79 17.06 -8.36
CA CYS A 74 -21.90 16.26 -9.19
C CYS A 74 -20.47 16.81 -9.23
N ILE A 75 -20.29 18.12 -9.04
CA ILE A 75 -18.97 18.75 -9.04
C ILE A 75 -18.30 18.54 -7.69
N LYS A 76 -17.22 17.74 -7.66
CA LYS A 76 -16.38 17.56 -6.48
C LYS A 76 -14.95 17.99 -6.78
N VAL A 77 -14.34 18.64 -5.79
CA VAL A 77 -12.96 19.12 -5.85
C VAL A 77 -12.11 18.27 -4.89
N VAL A 78 -10.98 17.79 -5.40
CA VAL A 78 -9.94 17.09 -4.65
C VAL A 78 -8.70 17.94 -4.64
N GLN A 79 -8.12 18.04 -3.45
CA GLN A 79 -6.92 18.85 -3.20
C GLN A 79 -5.68 18.15 -3.77
N GLU A 80 -4.59 18.89 -3.99
CA GLU A 80 -3.35 18.37 -4.59
C GLU A 80 -2.71 17.21 -3.80
N TYR A 81 -2.88 17.23 -2.48
CA TYR A 81 -2.37 16.22 -1.56
C TYR A 81 -3.32 15.03 -1.34
N GLU A 82 -4.53 15.10 -1.91
CA GLU A 82 -5.54 14.05 -1.84
C GLU A 82 -5.59 13.30 -3.19
N ARG A 83 -5.90 12.01 -3.14
CA ARG A 83 -6.32 11.24 -4.32
C ARG A 83 -7.66 10.60 -4.10
N ALA A 84 -8.50 10.62 -5.13
CA ALA A 84 -9.81 9.96 -5.10
C ALA A 84 -9.74 8.60 -5.80
N VAL A 85 -10.11 7.56 -5.06
CA VAL A 85 -10.36 6.22 -5.61
C VAL A 85 -11.85 6.11 -5.87
N ILE A 86 -12.23 5.88 -7.13
CA ILE A 86 -13.63 5.86 -7.57
C ILE A 86 -14.02 4.42 -7.92
N PHE A 87 -15.09 3.96 -7.29
CA PHE A 87 -15.75 2.69 -7.56
C PHE A 87 -17.04 2.94 -8.32
N ARG A 88 -17.23 2.25 -9.44
CA ARG A 88 -18.46 2.28 -10.23
C ARG A 88 -19.09 0.89 -10.19
N LEU A 89 -20.27 0.76 -9.58
CA LEU A 89 -20.97 -0.52 -9.41
C LEU A 89 -20.07 -1.62 -8.81
N GLY A 90 -19.29 -1.28 -7.78
CA GLY A 90 -18.38 -2.21 -7.11
C GLY A 90 -17.11 -2.57 -7.89
N ARG A 91 -16.90 -2.02 -9.08
CA ARG A 91 -15.65 -2.19 -9.84
C ARG A 91 -14.79 -0.95 -9.71
N LEU A 92 -13.49 -1.16 -9.55
CA LEU A 92 -12.52 -0.08 -9.60
C LEU A 92 -12.49 0.50 -11.03
N LEU A 93 -12.55 1.81 -11.15
CA LEU A 93 -12.44 2.47 -12.45
C LEU A 93 -11.05 2.21 -13.03
N HIS A 94 -10.96 1.80 -14.31
CA HIS A 94 -9.70 1.41 -14.98
C HIS A 94 -8.62 2.52 -15.01
N GLY A 95 -8.97 3.77 -14.69
CA GLY A 95 -8.02 4.88 -14.52
C GLY A 95 -7.33 4.94 -13.15
N GLY A 96 -7.63 4.03 -12.22
CA GLY A 96 -7.06 4.02 -10.88
C GLY A 96 -7.43 5.27 -10.06
N ALA A 97 -6.56 5.63 -9.12
CA ALA A 97 -6.70 6.83 -8.31
C ALA A 97 -6.58 8.09 -9.19
N LYS A 98 -7.66 8.86 -9.29
CA LYS A 98 -7.66 10.12 -10.05
C LYS A 98 -6.85 11.18 -9.31
N GLY A 99 -6.05 11.90 -10.09
CA GLY A 99 -5.24 13.03 -9.63
C GLY A 99 -6.09 14.23 -9.22
N PRO A 100 -5.44 15.30 -8.72
CA PRO A 100 -6.13 16.45 -8.19
C PRO A 100 -6.85 17.26 -9.27
N GLY A 101 -7.90 17.98 -8.85
CA GLY A 101 -8.73 18.78 -9.74
C GLY A 101 -10.22 18.55 -9.54
N ILE A 102 -10.98 19.00 -10.55
CA ILE A 102 -12.44 18.87 -10.58
C ILE A 102 -12.79 17.58 -11.30
N PHE A 103 -13.65 16.79 -10.68
CA PHE A 103 -14.17 15.57 -11.27
C PHE A 103 -15.68 15.51 -11.06
N PHE A 104 -16.35 14.97 -12.08
CA PHE A 104 -17.79 14.73 -12.05
C PHE A 104 -18.03 13.33 -11.52
N ILE A 105 -18.89 13.24 -10.51
CA ILE A 105 -19.32 11.97 -9.91
C ILE A 105 -20.82 11.85 -10.10
N LEU A 106 -21.25 10.72 -10.64
CA LEU A 106 -22.66 10.40 -10.77
C LEU A 106 -23.23 9.96 -9.42
N PRO A 107 -24.18 10.71 -8.83
CA PRO A 107 -24.84 10.27 -7.61
C PRO A 107 -25.52 8.91 -7.82
N CYS A 108 -25.53 8.07 -6.79
CA CYS A 108 -26.11 6.71 -6.74
C CYS A 108 -25.28 5.56 -7.34
N ILE A 109 -24.48 5.78 -8.39
CA ILE A 109 -23.74 4.69 -9.08
C ILE A 109 -22.27 4.65 -8.66
N GLU A 110 -21.72 5.83 -8.38
CA GLU A 110 -20.30 6.00 -8.10
C GLU A 110 -20.08 6.29 -6.61
N HIS A 111 -19.16 5.53 -6.02
CA HIS A 111 -18.65 5.78 -4.68
C HIS A 111 -17.21 6.27 -4.79
N TYR A 112 -16.86 7.33 -4.06
CA TYR A 112 -15.51 7.87 -4.06
C TYR A 112 -14.96 7.90 -2.65
N THR A 113 -13.71 7.47 -2.50
CA THR A 113 -12.96 7.54 -1.25
C THR A 113 -11.76 8.44 -1.47
N LYS A 114 -11.62 9.47 -0.63
CA LYS A 114 -10.46 10.35 -0.62
C LYS A 114 -9.38 9.74 0.28
N VAL A 115 -8.16 9.71 -0.21
CA VAL A 115 -6.99 9.24 0.53
C VAL A 115 -5.95 10.36 0.55
N ASP A 116 -5.47 10.69 1.75
CA ASP A 116 -4.37 11.64 1.92
C ASP A 116 -3.03 10.96 1.64
N LEU A 117 -2.18 11.61 0.85
CA LEU A 117 -0.84 11.12 0.50
C LEU A 117 0.27 11.69 1.40
N ARG A 118 -0.07 12.60 2.31
CA ARG A 118 0.88 13.19 3.26
C ARG A 118 1.39 12.16 4.25
N THR A 119 2.53 12.47 4.84
CA THR A 119 3.06 11.72 5.99
C THR A 119 2.11 11.88 7.18
N LEU A 120 1.64 10.75 7.66
CA LEU A 120 0.82 10.61 8.86
C LEU A 120 1.66 9.93 9.93
N THR A 121 1.30 10.21 11.18
CA THR A 121 1.88 9.55 12.34
C THR A 121 0.79 8.81 13.11
N PHE A 122 1.18 7.72 13.74
CA PHE A 122 0.40 7.14 14.83
C PHE A 122 1.33 6.65 15.92
N ASP A 123 0.82 6.69 17.14
CA ASP A 123 1.51 6.16 18.31
C ASP A 123 1.17 4.68 18.47
N VAL A 124 2.20 3.87 18.71
CA VAL A 124 2.06 2.48 19.12
C VAL A 124 1.91 2.49 20.64
N PRO A 125 0.81 1.93 21.18
CA PRO A 125 0.62 1.92 22.62
C PRO A 125 1.75 1.15 23.32
N PRO A 126 2.13 1.53 24.55
CA PRO A 126 3.21 0.89 25.29
C PRO A 126 3.06 -0.63 25.36
N GLN A 127 4.13 -1.36 25.10
CA GLN A 127 4.15 -2.83 25.15
C GLN A 127 5.03 -3.31 26.31
N GLU A 128 4.45 -4.06 27.24
CA GLU A 128 5.20 -4.74 28.29
C GLU A 128 5.68 -6.10 27.79
N VAL A 129 7.01 -6.28 27.70
CA VAL A 129 7.64 -7.47 27.14
C VAL A 129 8.85 -7.88 27.96
N LEU A 130 9.10 -9.19 28.03
CA LEU A 130 10.32 -9.75 28.59
C LEU A 130 11.42 -9.74 27.51
N THR A 131 12.53 -9.05 27.77
CA THR A 131 13.70 -9.03 26.90
C THR A 131 14.46 -10.36 26.94
N LYS A 132 15.44 -10.53 26.05
CA LYS A 132 16.28 -11.73 25.97
C LYS A 132 17.03 -12.05 27.27
N ASP A 133 17.37 -11.03 28.05
CA ASP A 133 18.01 -11.11 29.36
C ASP A 133 17.03 -11.22 30.53
N SER A 134 15.76 -11.54 30.26
CA SER A 134 14.71 -11.74 31.28
C SER A 134 14.40 -10.51 32.12
N VAL A 135 14.53 -9.31 31.54
CA VAL A 135 14.12 -8.05 32.17
C VAL A 135 12.78 -7.61 31.58
N THR A 136 11.88 -7.13 32.43
CA THR A 136 10.61 -6.56 31.95
C THR A 136 10.83 -5.11 31.54
N VAL A 137 10.53 -4.80 30.29
CA VAL A 137 10.59 -3.44 29.74
C VAL A 137 9.23 -3.02 29.21
N SER A 138 8.93 -1.72 29.30
CA SER A 138 7.76 -1.10 28.69
C SER A 138 8.24 0.01 27.76
N VAL A 139 7.99 -0.17 26.46
CA VAL A 139 8.47 0.74 25.41
C VAL A 139 7.29 1.10 24.50
N ASP A 140 7.18 2.38 24.18
CA ASP A 140 6.30 2.94 23.16
C ASP A 140 7.10 3.31 21.91
N ALA A 141 6.39 3.57 20.80
CA ALA A 141 7.04 3.95 19.55
C ALA A 141 6.10 4.81 18.70
N VAL A 142 6.67 5.65 17.84
CA VAL A 142 5.95 6.48 16.87
C VAL A 142 6.35 6.07 15.46
N VAL A 143 5.36 5.80 14.61
CA VAL A 143 5.58 5.39 13.22
C VAL A 143 5.16 6.51 12.27
N TYR A 144 6.08 6.93 11.41
CA TYR A 144 5.87 7.89 10.34
C TYR A 144 5.70 7.12 9.02
N TYR A 145 4.56 7.28 8.38
CA TYR A 145 4.23 6.56 7.16
C TYR A 145 3.35 7.42 6.25
N ARG A 146 3.31 7.08 4.97
CA ARG A 146 2.42 7.72 4.00
C ARG A 146 1.84 6.70 3.04
N VAL A 147 0.70 7.02 2.44
CA VAL A 147 0.15 6.20 1.37
C VAL A 147 0.90 6.50 0.08
N HIS A 148 1.57 5.50 -0.49
CA HIS A 148 2.23 5.63 -1.79
C HIS A 148 1.27 5.31 -2.94
N ASN A 149 0.37 4.33 -2.75
CA ASN A 149 -0.61 3.93 -3.76
C ASN A 149 -2.02 3.88 -3.16
N ALA A 150 -2.80 4.93 -3.41
CA ALA A 150 -4.17 5.07 -2.91
C ALA A 150 -5.10 3.95 -3.43
N THR A 151 -4.95 3.54 -4.68
CA THR A 151 -5.75 2.45 -5.27
C THR A 151 -5.57 1.15 -4.50
N VAL A 152 -4.30 0.78 -4.27
CA VAL A 152 -3.93 -0.45 -3.55
C VAL A 152 -4.36 -0.38 -2.09
N SER A 153 -4.19 0.77 -1.44
CA SER A 153 -4.57 0.95 -0.04
C SER A 153 -6.06 0.80 0.23
N VAL A 154 -6.93 1.11 -0.75
CA VAL A 154 -8.38 0.94 -0.60
C VAL A 154 -8.85 -0.42 -1.12
N ALA A 155 -8.16 -1.01 -2.11
CA ALA A 155 -8.58 -2.26 -2.73
C ALA A 155 -8.09 -3.52 -1.99
N ASN A 156 -6.88 -3.49 -1.41
CA ASN A 156 -6.24 -4.70 -0.88
C ASN A 156 -6.59 -5.00 0.58
N VAL A 157 -6.97 -3.99 1.36
CA VAL A 157 -7.26 -4.13 2.80
C VAL A 157 -8.43 -3.24 3.17
N GLU A 158 -9.34 -3.75 4.00
CA GLU A 158 -10.49 -3.00 4.50
C GLU A 158 -10.06 -1.70 5.22
N ASN A 159 -9.07 -1.80 6.12
CA ASN A 159 -8.50 -0.67 6.86
C ASN A 159 -6.97 -0.77 6.95
N ALA A 160 -6.27 -0.32 5.91
CA ALA A 160 -4.80 -0.38 5.84
C ALA A 160 -4.11 0.31 7.04
N HIS A 161 -4.66 1.43 7.52
CA HIS A 161 -4.16 2.11 8.73
C HIS A 161 -4.26 1.26 10.00
N HIS A 162 -5.37 0.55 10.18
CA HIS A 162 -5.58 -0.29 11.38
C HIS A 162 -4.68 -1.53 11.35
N SER A 163 -4.61 -2.21 10.20
CA SER A 163 -3.71 -3.35 10.00
C SER A 163 -2.24 -2.98 10.23
N THR A 164 -1.83 -1.79 9.79
CA THR A 164 -0.46 -1.28 10.02
C THR A 164 -0.17 -1.05 11.50
N ARG A 165 -1.14 -0.54 12.28
CA ARG A 165 -0.98 -0.38 13.74
C ARG A 165 -0.79 -1.71 14.45
N LEU A 166 -1.59 -2.72 14.09
CA LEU A 166 -1.48 -4.07 14.67
C LEU A 166 -0.15 -4.73 14.32
N LEU A 167 0.29 -4.55 13.07
CA LEU A 167 1.59 -5.03 12.62
C LEU A 167 2.72 -4.34 13.39
N ALA A 168 2.66 -3.01 13.55
CA ALA A 168 3.64 -2.25 14.32
C ALA A 168 3.74 -2.73 15.78
N GLN A 169 2.61 -2.99 16.44
CA GLN A 169 2.60 -3.56 17.80
C GLN A 169 3.27 -4.93 17.86
N THR A 170 2.98 -5.80 16.90
CA THR A 170 3.54 -7.16 16.85
C THR A 170 5.04 -7.11 16.57
N THR A 171 5.48 -6.28 15.61
CA THR A 171 6.89 -6.10 15.29
C THR A 171 7.66 -5.49 16.45
N LEU A 172 7.11 -4.47 17.14
CA LEU A 172 7.71 -3.89 18.33
C LEU A 172 7.92 -4.95 19.41
N ARG A 173 6.89 -5.74 19.72
CA ARG A 173 6.97 -6.84 20.69
C ARG A 173 8.05 -7.86 20.32
N ASN A 174 8.12 -8.23 19.04
CA ASN A 174 9.11 -9.20 18.56
C ASN A 174 10.54 -8.65 18.69
N MET A 175 10.78 -7.39 18.29
CA MET A 175 12.09 -6.75 18.40
C MET A 175 12.55 -6.66 19.86
N LEU A 176 11.69 -6.22 20.77
CA LEU A 176 12.01 -6.13 22.20
C LEU A 176 12.34 -7.50 22.81
N GLY A 177 11.68 -8.58 22.36
CA GLY A 177 11.95 -9.93 22.85
C GLY A 177 13.25 -10.56 22.31
N THR A 178 13.74 -10.13 21.16
CA THR A 178 14.98 -10.66 20.55
C THR A 178 16.26 -9.94 20.98
N HIS A 179 16.12 -8.75 21.59
CA HIS A 179 17.23 -7.90 22.04
C HIS A 179 17.39 -7.91 23.57
N ASN A 180 18.61 -7.62 24.01
CA ASN A 180 18.93 -7.42 25.44
C ASN A 180 18.59 -5.99 25.87
N LEU A 181 18.36 -5.74 27.16
CA LEU A 181 18.09 -4.38 27.66
C LEU A 181 19.19 -3.37 27.28
N HIS A 182 20.46 -3.78 27.38
CA HIS A 182 21.58 -2.90 27.06
C HIS A 182 21.60 -2.48 25.58
N GLU A 183 21.26 -3.39 24.67
CA GLU A 183 21.15 -3.09 23.23
C GLU A 183 19.98 -2.14 22.96
N ILE A 184 18.84 -2.34 23.64
CA ILE A 184 17.68 -1.47 23.51
C ILE A 184 18.00 -0.03 23.93
N LEU A 185 18.82 0.16 24.97
CA LEU A 185 19.21 1.49 25.46
C LEU A 185 20.34 2.13 24.65
N SER A 186 21.35 1.35 24.25
CA SER A 186 22.54 1.86 23.55
C SER A 186 22.33 2.00 22.04
N ASP A 187 21.65 1.04 21.41
CA ASP A 187 21.53 0.89 19.96
C ASP A 187 20.09 1.09 19.45
N ARG A 188 19.30 1.92 20.14
CA ARG A 188 17.88 2.16 19.80
C ARG A 188 17.64 2.57 18.34
N GLU A 189 18.58 3.29 17.74
CA GLU A 189 18.49 3.74 16.35
C GLU A 189 18.62 2.57 15.36
N SER A 190 19.52 1.62 15.65
CA SER A 190 19.68 0.39 14.86
C SER A 190 18.42 -0.48 14.90
N ILE A 191 17.82 -0.62 16.08
CA ILE A 191 16.58 -1.37 16.28
C ILE A 191 15.42 -0.68 15.57
N SER A 192 15.32 0.65 15.67
CA SER A 192 14.31 1.45 14.97
C SER A 192 14.40 1.30 13.46
N ASN A 193 15.62 1.32 12.89
CA ASN A 193 15.85 1.11 11.46
C ASN A 193 15.53 -0.32 11.01
N SER A 194 15.82 -1.31 11.85
CA SER A 194 15.45 -2.71 11.61
C SER A 194 13.93 -2.89 11.61
N MET A 195 13.24 -2.29 12.58
CA MET A 195 11.77 -2.27 12.65
C MET A 195 11.15 -1.56 11.44
N GLN A 196 11.71 -0.42 11.03
CA GLN A 196 11.28 0.28 9.82
C GLN A 196 11.34 -0.64 8.59
N THR A 197 12.45 -1.35 8.40
CA THR A 197 12.66 -2.22 7.24
C THR A 197 11.62 -3.33 7.20
N VAL A 198 11.38 -4.00 8.33
CA VAL A 198 10.36 -5.06 8.44
C VAL A 198 8.95 -4.53 8.18
N LEU A 199 8.61 -3.37 8.73
CA LEU A 199 7.31 -2.75 8.52
C LEU A 199 7.11 -2.30 7.07
N ASP A 200 8.11 -1.71 6.44
CA ASP A 200 8.05 -1.23 5.06
C ASP A 200 7.84 -2.40 4.07
N GLU A 201 8.54 -3.51 4.26
CA GLU A 201 8.40 -4.70 3.42
C GLU A 201 6.97 -5.28 3.48
N CYS A 202 6.42 -5.42 4.69
CA CYS A 202 5.09 -5.97 4.89
C CYS A 202 3.97 -5.01 4.44
N THR A 203 4.12 -3.70 4.70
CA THR A 203 3.09 -2.68 4.40
C THR A 203 3.07 -2.26 2.93
N GLY A 204 4.13 -2.57 2.16
CA GLY A 204 4.19 -2.32 0.72
C GLY A 204 3.04 -2.98 -0.06
N ALA A 205 2.61 -4.17 0.34
CA ALA A 205 1.46 -4.86 -0.26
C ALA A 205 0.12 -4.14 -0.04
N TRP A 206 0.05 -3.26 0.96
CA TRP A 206 -1.12 -2.43 1.29
C TRP A 206 -1.00 -1.02 0.72
N GLY A 207 0.03 -0.73 -0.09
CA GLY A 207 0.23 0.59 -0.69
C GLY A 207 0.69 1.66 0.32
N ILE A 208 1.15 1.25 1.50
CA ILE A 208 1.72 2.11 2.53
C ILE A 208 3.25 2.06 2.44
N LYS A 209 3.89 3.22 2.63
CA LYS A 209 5.34 3.38 2.72
C LYS A 209 5.68 3.87 4.12
N VAL A 210 6.57 3.17 4.83
CA VAL A 210 7.05 3.59 6.15
C VAL A 210 8.32 4.42 5.96
N GLU A 211 8.29 5.66 6.45
CA GLU A 211 9.38 6.62 6.26
C GLU A 211 10.37 6.58 7.42
N ARG A 212 9.88 6.38 8.65
CA ARG A 212 10.69 6.34 9.87
C ARG A 212 9.93 5.71 11.03
N VAL A 213 10.66 5.11 11.96
CA VAL A 213 10.16 4.66 13.27
C VAL A 213 11.02 5.33 14.34
N GLU A 214 10.40 5.81 15.41
CA GLU A 214 11.09 6.37 16.58
C GLU A 214 10.67 5.59 17.84
N MET A 215 11.66 5.23 18.67
CA MET A 215 11.52 4.50 19.93
C MET A 215 12.06 5.33 21.10
#